data_AF-R1C9S4-F1
#
_entry.id   AF-R1C9S4-F1
#
_cell.length_a   1.000
_cell.length_b   1.000
_cell.length_c   1.000
_cell.angle_alpha   90.00
_cell.angle_beta   90.00
_cell.angle_gamma   90.00
#
_symmetry.space_group_name_H-M   'P 1'
#
loop_
_entity.id
_entity.type
_entity.pdbx_description
1 polymer ?
#
loop_
_entity_poly.entity_id
_entity_poly.type
_entity_poly.pdbx_seq_one_letter_code
_entity_poly.pdbx_strand_id
1 'polypeptide(L)'
;SQVEDLASGVVYCQILNTVHPGSVQMSKVKMAAKTEVDYLHNFKCLQAGFNRKKISQRIEVEKLTKRSFQFNMEFVQFMKCY
;
A
#
# COMPACT_ATOMS: atom_id res chain seq x y z
N SER A 1 -11.67 -9.21 6.08
CA SER A 1 -12.66 -8.44 5.28
C SER A 1 -11.89 -7.62 4.23
N GLN A 2 -12.45 -7.32 3.05
CA GLN A 2 -11.68 -6.66 1.96
C GLN A 2 -10.96 -5.37 2.40
N VAL A 3 -11.57 -4.61 3.30
CA VAL A 3 -10.99 -3.37 3.86
C VAL A 3 -9.76 -3.64 4.74
N GLU A 4 -9.74 -4.76 5.48
CA GLU A 4 -8.58 -5.17 6.27
C GLU A 4 -7.40 -5.56 5.38
N ASP A 5 -7.68 -6.23 4.26
CA ASP A 5 -6.64 -6.61 3.29
C ASP A 5 -6.03 -5.36 2.63
N LEU A 6 -6.86 -4.34 2.38
CA LEU A 6 -6.39 -3.02 1.92
C LEU A 6 -5.56 -2.30 3.00
N ALA A 7 -6.08 -2.22 4.22
CA ALA A 7 -5.40 -1.57 5.34
C ALA A 7 -4.06 -2.25 5.68
N SER A 8 -3.87 -3.51 5.32
CA SER A 8 -2.61 -4.24 5.51
C SER A 8 -1.45 -3.71 4.66
N GLY A 9 -1.74 -2.98 3.59
CA GLY A 9 -0.74 -2.47 2.64
C GLY A 9 -0.25 -3.49 1.60
N VAL A 10 -0.59 -4.77 1.75
CA VAL A 10 -0.11 -5.86 0.87
C VAL A 10 -0.63 -5.69 -0.55
N VAL A 11 -1.95 -5.47 -0.70
CA VAL A 11 -2.60 -5.32 -2.01
C VAL A 11 -2.03 -4.12 -2.77
N TYR A 12 -1.77 -2.99 -2.09
CA TYR A 12 -1.16 -1.83 -2.73
C TYR A 12 0.25 -2.10 -3.23
N CYS A 13 1.06 -2.81 -2.44
CA CYS A 13 2.41 -3.21 -2.84
C CYS A 13 2.37 -4.12 -4.08
N GLN A 14 1.42 -5.06 -4.12
CA GLN A 14 1.23 -5.93 -5.28
C GLN A 14 0.80 -5.16 -6.52
N ILE A 15 -0.18 -4.26 -6.42
CA ILE A 15 -0.63 -3.43 -7.54
C ILE A 15 0.55 -2.64 -8.10
N LEU A 16 1.30 -1.93 -7.25
CA LEU A 16 2.43 -1.13 -7.70
C LEU A 16 3.51 -1.99 -8.38
N ASN A 17 3.82 -3.16 -7.81
CA ASN A 17 4.80 -4.06 -8.40
C ASN A 17 4.33 -4.71 -9.70
N THR A 18 3.02 -4.90 -9.89
CA THR A 18 2.45 -5.40 -11.15
C THR A 18 2.49 -4.32 -12.23
N VAL A 19 2.10 -3.09 -11.91
CA VAL A 19 2.14 -1.95 -12.84
C VAL A 19 3.59 -1.57 -13.16
N HIS A 20 4.48 -1.67 -12.18
CA HIS A 20 5.90 -1.37 -12.32
C HIS A 20 6.75 -2.48 -11.69
N PRO A 21 7.10 -3.52 -12.47
CA PRO A 21 7.95 -4.61 -12.00
C PRO A 21 9.23 -4.11 -11.33
N GLY A 22 9.52 -4.62 -10.12
CA GLY A 22 10.70 -4.27 -9.33
C GLY A 22 10.62 -2.92 -8.61
N SER A 23 9.49 -2.22 -8.64
CA SER A 23 9.28 -0.98 -7.88
C SER A 23 9.26 -1.23 -6.37
N VAL A 24 8.66 -2.34 -5.93
CA VAL A 24 8.58 -2.73 -4.53
C VAL A 24 9.44 -3.97 -4.28
N GLN A 25 10.19 -3.96 -3.18
CA GLN A 25 10.89 -5.15 -2.71
C GLN A 25 9.87 -6.10 -2.05
N MET A 26 9.19 -6.90 -2.88
CA MET A 26 8.13 -7.80 -2.42
C MET A 26 8.60 -8.83 -1.38
N SER A 27 9.89 -9.18 -1.37
CA SER A 27 10.50 -10.04 -0.34
C SER A 27 10.49 -9.42 1.07
N LYS A 28 10.37 -8.08 1.17
CA LYS A 28 10.27 -7.36 2.44
C LYS A 28 8.83 -7.13 2.88
N VAL A 29 7.85 -7.34 2.00
CA VAL A 29 6.43 -7.12 2.31
C VAL A 29 5.93 -8.27 3.20
N LYS A 30 5.29 -7.91 4.31
CA LYS A 30 4.68 -8.86 5.24
C LYS A 30 3.31 -9.29 4.70
N MET A 31 3.27 -10.42 3.99
CA MET A 31 2.04 -10.94 3.36
C MET A 31 0.97 -11.37 4.38
N ALA A 32 1.40 -11.85 5.55
CA ALA A 32 0.51 -12.26 6.65
C ALA A 32 0.43 -11.18 7.75
N ALA A 33 0.43 -9.90 7.36
CA ALA A 33 0.34 -8.78 8.29
C ALA A 33 -0.99 -8.80 9.07
N LYS A 34 -0.93 -8.66 10.40
CA LYS A 34 -2.13 -8.64 11.27
C LYS A 34 -2.16 -7.47 12.25
N THR A 35 -1.03 -6.80 12.44
CA THR A 35 -0.88 -5.71 13.41
C THR A 35 -0.64 -4.38 12.71
N GLU A 36 -0.97 -3.26 13.35
CA GLU A 36 -0.67 -1.91 12.82
C GLU A 36 0.82 -1.71 12.52
N VAL A 37 1.70 -2.33 13.32
CA VAL A 37 3.15 -2.28 13.10
C VAL A 37 3.53 -2.97 11.78
N ASP A 38 2.88 -4.09 11.45
CA ASP A 38 3.09 -4.76 10.16
C ASP A 38 2.53 -3.92 9.00
N TYR A 39 1.40 -3.25 9.20
CA TYR A 39 0.77 -2.41 8.18
C TYR A 39 1.67 -1.22 7.88
N LEU A 40 2.18 -0.53 8.92
CA LEU A 40 3.12 0.57 8.79
C LEU A 40 4.39 0.16 8.04
N HIS A 41 4.92 -1.03 8.32
CA HIS A 41 6.06 -1.59 7.60
C HIS A 41 5.77 -1.77 6.11
N ASN A 42 4.61 -2.33 5.77
CA ASN A 42 4.19 -2.51 4.38
C ASN A 42 3.99 -1.17 3.66
N PHE A 43 3.38 -0.17 4.31
CA PHE A 43 3.23 1.17 3.73
C PHE A 43 4.57 1.89 3.52
N LYS A 44 5.59 1.67 4.36
CA LYS A 44 6.94 2.16 4.11
C LYS A 44 7.57 1.51 2.86
N CYS A 45 7.31 0.23 2.64
CA CYS A 45 7.74 -0.45 1.41
C CYS A 45 7.07 0.15 0.17
N LEU A 46 5.77 0.45 0.26
CA LEU A 46 5.02 1.11 -0.79
C LEU A 46 5.56 2.52 -1.09
N GLN A 47 5.79 3.34 -0.06
CA GLN A 47 6.38 4.68 -0.19
C GLN A 47 7.75 4.64 -0.87
N ALA A 48 8.60 3.67 -0.51
CA ALA A 48 9.89 3.48 -1.16
C ALA A 48 9.73 3.15 -2.65
N GLY A 49 8.69 2.40 -3.04
CA GLY A 49 8.35 2.15 -4.43
C GLY A 49 7.88 3.39 -5.18
N PHE A 50 7.02 4.21 -4.56
CA PHE A 50 6.56 5.49 -5.12
C PHE A 50 7.75 6.43 -5.36
N ASN A 51 8.65 6.55 -4.38
CA ASN A 51 9.85 7.38 -4.50
C ASN A 51 10.76 6.93 -5.65
N ARG A 52 10.97 5.61 -5.81
CA ARG A 52 11.76 5.05 -6.93
C ARG A 52 11.15 5.37 -8.29
N LYS A 53 9.83 5.42 -8.37
CA LYS A 53 9.08 5.73 -9.60
C LYS A 53 8.72 7.22 -9.72
N LYS A 54 9.17 8.05 -8.79
CA LYS A 54 8.90 9.50 -8.73
C LYS A 54 7.39 9.82 -8.77
N ILE A 55 6.58 9.00 -8.11
CA ILE A 55 5.13 9.19 -8.00
C ILE A 55 4.86 10.21 -6.90
N SER A 56 4.40 11.41 -7.26
CA SER A 56 4.16 12.53 -6.35
C SER A 56 2.86 12.43 -5.53
N GLN A 57 2.34 11.22 -5.33
CA GLN A 57 1.10 11.02 -4.57
C GLN A 57 1.40 10.88 -3.08
N ARG A 58 0.69 11.66 -2.26
CA ARG A 58 0.80 11.57 -0.80
C ARG A 58 0.02 10.36 -0.28
N ILE A 59 0.70 9.46 0.42
CA ILE A 59 0.07 8.30 1.07
C ILE A 59 -0.26 8.66 2.51
N GLU A 60 -1.56 8.77 2.83
CA GLU A 60 -2.05 9.05 4.19
C GLU A 60 -2.08 7.78 5.05
N VAL A 61 -0.89 7.29 5.42
CA VAL A 61 -0.70 5.99 6.09
C VAL A 61 -1.56 5.83 7.35
N GLU A 62 -1.65 6.86 8.19
CA GLU A 62 -2.45 6.80 9.43
C GLU A 62 -3.95 6.60 9.15
N LYS A 63 -4.48 7.20 8.08
CA LYS A 63 -5.89 7.05 7.72
C LYS A 63 -6.18 5.69 7.09
N LEU A 64 -5.23 5.18 6.30
CA LEU A 64 -5.34 3.88 5.65
C LEU A 64 -5.24 2.72 6.65
N THR A 65 -4.29 2.80 7.59
CA THR A 65 -4.06 1.78 8.64
C THR A 65 -5.20 1.68 9.65
N LYS A 66 -5.91 2.78 9.93
CA LYS A 66 -7.14 2.82 10.73
C LYS A 66 -8.37 2.19 10.05
N ARG A 67 -8.19 1.52 8.91
CA ARG A 67 -9.25 0.80 8.17
C ARG A 67 -10.40 1.71 7.73
N SER A 68 -10.14 2.99 7.51
CA SER A 68 -11.16 3.89 6.98
C SER A 68 -11.56 3.44 5.57
N PHE A 69 -12.82 3.04 5.40
CA PHE A 69 -13.33 2.52 4.13
C PHE A 69 -13.17 3.54 3.00
N GLN A 70 -13.58 4.79 3.25
CA GLN A 70 -13.52 5.87 2.27
C GLN A 70 -12.09 6.09 1.76
N PHE A 71 -11.13 6.31 2.66
CA PHE A 71 -9.74 6.56 2.26
C PHE A 71 -9.10 5.34 1.56
N ASN A 72 -9.41 4.11 2.00
CA ASN A 72 -8.90 2.92 1.33
C ASN A 72 -9.49 2.77 -0.08
N MET A 73 -10.78 3.03 -0.27
CA MET A 73 -11.42 2.97 -1.59
C MET A 73 -10.87 4.05 -2.54
N GLU A 74 -10.75 5.29 -2.07
CA GLU A 74 -10.16 6.39 -2.84
C GLU A 74 -8.72 6.05 -3.27
N PHE A 75 -7.93 5.47 -2.36
CA PHE A 75 -6.54 5.12 -2.65
C PHE A 75 -6.42 3.91 -3.61
N VAL A 76 -7.28 2.89 -3.49
CA VAL A 76 -7.37 1.81 -4.49
C VAL A 76 -7.74 2.37 -5.86
N GLN A 77 -8.71 3.28 -5.92
CA GLN A 77 -9.17 3.84 -7.18
C GLN A 77 -8.08 4.69 -7.85
N PHE A 78 -7.35 5.49 -7.07
CA PHE A 78 -6.14 6.16 -7.54
C PHE A 78 -5.14 5.15 -8.12
N MET A 79 -4.83 4.09 -7.39
CA MET A 79 -3.88 3.04 -7.82
C MET A 79 -4.32 2.25 -9.06
N LYS A 80 -5.62 2.26 -9.39
CA LYS A 80 -6.16 1.64 -10.62
C LYS A 80 -6.15 2.58 -11.82
N CYS A 81 -6.28 3.87 -11.59
CA CYS A 81 -6.28 4.90 -12.64
C CYS A 81 -4.85 5.36 -13.00
N TYR A 82 -3.90 5.16 -12.09
CA TYR A 82 -2.47 5.35 -12.30
C TYR A 82 -1.88 4.18 -13.11
#